data_AF-A0A4Y2GC96-F1
#
_entry.id   AF-A0A4Y2GC96-F1
#
_cell.length_a   1.000
_cell.length_b   1.000
_cell.length_c   1.000
_cell.angle_alpha   90.00
_cell.angle_beta   90.00
_cell.angle_gamma   90.00
#
_symmetry.space_group_name_H-M   'P 1'
#
loop_
_entity.id
_entity.type
_entity.pdbx_description
1 polymer ?
#
loop_
_entity_poly.entity_id
_entity_poly.type
_entity_poly.pdbx_seq_one_letter_code
_entity_poly.pdbx_strand_id
1 'polypeptide(L)'
;MKTLPLLLLLFINPFTLGSDVTLKGHGSDVPVLRVSVPHDAYPGYSITRLNYRGQAFSLLENEFSCLFAILSDGLLMPTGDLTHLADSPPLTLVVKEDSMNGTKEQMVVVHVVDRNRLVRFTQDAYSGSVYENEPVGTVIEGLDRLFATSDPHHPMVYTFVSGNEGDAFSIVQPVTNLSTPILVRTNKVLDREEQEVYDLVIRATDVEEANSADATLTITVDNLNDNAPVPDRTVYEFRIPEDLEMYSIVGNVSAFDADGDRPVYHLVSRHPVFAIIPKTGQILLIATPELKTYKLSVRTQDTAKPPRVSAPFSVYVEVYSEELLPEEETELSNEIVPVRQKRSVRPTKSYEYKETDGSKPGKVMFQLDKKHPQESYKMEGPVKWVEVDSSGDVKVKEPWDYEQLGKEKTIDFWVFVTGPNINGKSQPSCITCQCFPNLSILGALVESSFFEDSLCKAPTSTFCKIVSNFCIG
;
A
#
# COMPACT_ATOMS: atom_id res chain seq x y z
N MET A 1 69.38 -3.63 26.99
CA MET A 1 69.64 -2.63 28.05
C MET A 1 69.23 -1.26 27.55
N LYS A 2 68.59 -0.47 28.41
CA LYS A 2 67.98 0.86 28.22
C LYS A 2 66.50 0.85 27.83
N THR A 3 65.74 0.52 28.87
CA THR A 3 64.42 1.02 29.25
C THR A 3 64.22 2.51 28.92
N LEU A 4 63.15 2.84 28.18
CA LEU A 4 62.54 4.17 28.17
C LEU A 4 61.43 4.20 29.24
N PRO A 5 61.31 5.28 30.05
CA PRO A 5 60.32 5.35 31.10
C PRO A 5 58.96 5.81 30.57
N LEU A 6 57.94 5.22 31.16
CA LEU A 6 56.53 5.59 31.14
C LEU A 6 56.37 7.06 31.59
N LEU A 7 55.91 7.96 30.72
CA LEU A 7 55.47 9.29 31.13
C LEU A 7 53.96 9.24 31.40
N LEU A 8 53.64 9.08 32.67
CA LEU A 8 52.31 9.20 33.26
C LEU A 8 51.91 10.69 33.20
N LEU A 9 51.04 11.08 32.26
CA LEU A 9 50.40 12.39 32.29
C LEU A 9 49.13 12.30 33.15
N LEU A 10 49.24 12.94 34.31
CA LEU A 10 48.21 13.15 35.30
C LEU A 10 46.98 13.82 34.70
N PHE A 11 45.82 13.19 34.88
CA PHE A 11 44.52 13.86 34.79
C PHE A 11 44.44 14.89 35.92
N ILE A 12 44.59 16.17 35.57
CA ILE A 12 44.20 17.28 36.44
C ILE A 12 42.76 17.62 36.05
N ASN A 13 41.82 17.18 36.88
CA ASN A 13 40.49 17.77 36.97
C ASN A 13 40.61 19.08 37.76
N PRO A 14 40.08 20.20 37.23
CA PRO A 14 39.59 21.26 38.10
C PRO A 14 38.16 21.60 37.71
N PHE A 15 37.20 21.23 38.55
CA PHE A 15 36.20 22.13 39.17
C PHE A 15 35.05 21.29 39.75
N THR A 16 35.24 20.87 41.00
CA THR A 16 34.15 20.68 41.95
C THR A 16 34.03 21.97 42.76
N LEU A 17 32.97 22.75 42.53
CA LEU A 17 32.42 23.64 43.55
C LEU A 17 31.01 23.15 43.85
N GLY A 18 30.82 22.64 45.06
CA GLY A 18 29.51 22.27 45.59
C GLY A 18 28.81 23.44 46.25
N SER A 19 27.48 23.33 46.20
CA SER A 19 26.44 23.79 47.14
C SER A 19 26.13 25.29 47.32
N ASP A 20 24.81 25.51 47.30
CA ASP A 20 23.98 26.66 47.71
C ASP A 20 24.01 27.87 46.76
N VAL A 21 22.91 28.28 46.11
CA VAL A 21 21.57 28.53 46.67
C VAL A 21 20.48 28.18 45.65
N THR A 22 19.51 27.37 46.05
CA THR A 22 18.23 27.24 45.34
C THR A 22 17.42 28.51 45.55
N LEU A 23 17.56 29.48 44.65
CA LEU A 23 16.53 30.50 44.49
C LEU A 23 15.37 29.86 43.73
N LYS A 24 14.41 29.31 44.49
CA LYS A 24 13.04 29.09 44.02
C LYS A 24 12.45 30.45 43.64
N GLY A 25 12.68 30.88 42.40
CA GLY A 25 11.84 31.86 41.73
C GLY A 25 10.70 31.11 41.06
N HIS A 26 9.48 31.25 41.58
CA HIS A 26 8.27 31.00 40.80
C HIS A 26 8.24 32.00 39.63
N GLY A 27 8.86 31.64 38.52
CA GLY A 27 8.69 32.28 37.23
C GLY A 27 8.08 31.24 36.30
N SER A 28 6.83 31.43 35.92
CA SER A 28 6.26 30.77 34.76
C SER A 28 7.18 31.06 33.57
N ASP A 29 7.89 30.06 33.05
CA ASP A 29 8.57 30.16 31.75
C ASP A 29 7.49 30.48 30.71
N VAL A 30 7.34 31.75 30.37
CA VAL A 30 6.55 32.16 29.22
C VAL A 30 7.37 31.69 28.02
N PRO A 31 6.83 30.80 27.17
CA PRO A 31 7.55 30.40 25.96
C PRO A 31 7.90 31.68 25.19
N VAL A 32 9.14 31.84 24.73
CA VAL A 32 9.56 32.98 23.90
C VAL A 32 9.75 32.46 22.50
N LEU A 33 9.00 32.99 21.53
CA LEU A 33 9.16 32.62 20.13
C LEU A 33 10.25 33.50 19.52
N ARG A 34 11.29 32.90 18.97
CA ARG A 34 12.35 33.63 18.26
C ARG A 34 12.16 33.45 16.76
N VAL A 35 12.32 34.53 15.99
CA VAL A 35 12.21 34.52 14.53
C VAL A 35 13.25 35.44 13.91
N SER A 36 13.64 35.14 12.68
CA SER A 36 14.56 35.96 11.89
C SER A 36 13.87 36.45 10.64
N VAL A 37 14.12 37.71 10.31
CA VAL A 37 13.62 38.36 9.10
C VAL A 37 14.80 39.03 8.41
N PRO A 38 14.92 38.94 7.08
CA PRO A 38 15.99 39.64 6.40
C PRO A 38 15.71 41.16 6.44
N HIS A 39 16.75 41.97 6.64
CA HIS A 39 16.64 43.43 6.72
C HIS A 39 16.05 44.08 5.44
N ASP A 40 16.19 43.41 4.29
CA ASP A 40 15.63 43.81 3.00
C ASP A 40 14.23 43.20 2.74
N ALA A 41 13.56 42.66 3.77
CA ALA A 41 12.20 42.16 3.64
C ALA A 41 11.22 43.29 3.26
N TYR A 42 10.45 43.08 2.20
CA TYR A 42 9.43 44.03 1.77
C TYR A 42 8.20 44.00 2.71
N PRO A 43 7.46 45.12 2.88
CA PRO A 43 6.20 45.13 3.61
C PRO A 43 5.23 44.12 3.01
N GLY A 44 4.77 43.15 3.80
CA GLY A 44 4.04 42.00 3.26
C GLY A 44 4.71 40.64 3.45
N TYR A 45 6.03 40.62 3.67
CA TYR A 45 6.81 39.39 3.79
C TYR A 45 6.31 38.52 4.95
N SER A 46 6.12 37.22 4.70
CA SER A 46 5.66 36.28 5.73
C SER A 46 6.84 35.85 6.61
N ILE A 47 6.88 36.31 7.87
CA ILE A 47 7.95 35.95 8.82
C ILE A 47 7.67 34.58 9.42
N THR A 48 6.51 34.45 10.07
CA THR A 48 6.06 33.21 10.68
C THR A 48 4.55 33.23 10.81
N ARG A 49 3.95 32.06 10.97
CA ARG A 49 2.53 31.90 11.29
C ARG A 49 2.40 31.22 12.64
N LEU A 50 1.83 31.92 13.61
CA LEU A 50 1.47 31.33 14.89
C LEU A 50 0.34 30.31 14.71
N ASN A 51 0.33 29.26 15.54
CA ASN A 51 -0.62 28.16 15.42
C ASN A 51 -2.06 28.65 15.70
N TYR A 52 -2.85 28.81 14.64
CA TYR A 52 -4.23 29.27 14.72
C TYR A 52 -5.18 28.10 15.01
N ARG A 53 -5.70 28.04 16.24
CA ARG A 53 -6.73 27.05 16.65
C ARG A 53 -8.12 27.70 16.82
N GLY A 54 -8.38 28.76 16.06
CA GLY A 54 -9.61 29.56 16.16
C GLY A 54 -9.54 30.75 17.13
N GLN A 55 -8.34 31.11 17.62
CA GLN A 55 -8.10 32.31 18.42
C GLN A 55 -7.77 33.51 17.54
N ALA A 56 -8.19 34.72 17.92
CA ALA A 56 -7.77 35.93 17.21
C ALA A 56 -6.44 36.43 17.74
N PHE A 57 -5.50 36.74 16.85
CA PHE A 57 -4.22 37.36 17.22
C PHE A 57 -4.26 38.87 17.05
N SER A 58 -3.58 39.59 17.95
CA SER A 58 -3.34 41.03 17.86
C SER A 58 -1.95 41.37 18.39
N LEU A 59 -1.37 42.45 17.89
CA LEU A 59 -0.06 42.94 18.33
C LEU A 59 -0.28 44.03 19.39
N LEU A 60 0.37 43.91 20.54
CA LEU A 60 0.37 44.98 21.54
C LEU A 60 1.31 46.11 21.12
N GLU A 61 0.90 47.34 21.42
CA GLU A 61 1.68 48.54 21.07
C GLU A 61 3.01 48.58 21.82
N ASN A 62 4.08 48.84 21.06
CA ASN A 62 5.41 49.11 21.60
C ASN A 62 6.22 49.96 20.60
N GLU A 63 7.50 50.20 20.88
CA GLU A 63 8.36 51.02 20.03
C GLU A 63 8.58 50.45 18.61
N PHE A 64 8.33 49.16 18.39
CA PHE A 64 8.49 48.47 17.12
C PHE A 64 7.16 48.07 16.46
N SER A 65 6.01 48.24 17.13
CA SER A 65 4.72 47.77 16.65
C SER A 65 4.24 48.50 15.39
N CYS A 66 4.84 49.64 15.03
CA CYS A 66 4.58 50.34 13.78
C CYS A 66 5.27 49.68 12.56
N LEU A 67 6.30 48.87 12.78
CA LEU A 67 7.08 48.19 11.75
C LEU A 67 6.55 46.79 11.44
N PHE A 68 5.62 46.26 12.24
CA PHE A 68 5.05 44.93 12.09
C PHE A 68 3.54 44.94 12.21
N ALA A 69 2.91 43.98 11.56
CA ALA A 69 1.51 43.65 11.77
C ALA A 69 1.38 42.14 11.97
N ILE A 70 0.37 41.75 12.76
CA ILE A 70 -0.08 40.38 12.81
C ILE A 70 -1.53 40.32 12.33
N LEU A 71 -1.80 39.39 11.43
CA LEU A 71 -3.16 39.12 10.98
C LEU A 71 -3.90 38.31 12.05
N SER A 72 -5.24 38.36 12.02
CA SER A 72 -6.07 37.62 12.98
C SER A 72 -5.86 36.10 12.92
N ASP A 73 -5.35 35.59 11.80
CA ASP A 73 -5.01 34.19 11.55
C ASP A 73 -3.58 33.80 11.99
N GLY A 74 -2.87 34.71 12.67
CA GLY A 74 -1.55 34.48 13.28
C GLY A 74 -0.37 34.73 12.35
N LEU A 75 -0.56 35.23 11.13
CA LEU A 75 0.57 35.58 10.25
C LEU A 75 1.23 36.89 10.68
N LEU A 76 2.50 36.84 11.07
CA LEU A 76 3.34 37.99 11.40
C LEU A 76 4.11 38.46 10.16
N MET A 77 4.07 39.77 9.90
CA MET A 77 4.64 40.38 8.69
C MET A 77 5.18 41.79 8.99
N PRO A 78 6.22 42.26 8.28
CA PRO A 78 6.65 43.64 8.36
C PRO A 78 5.70 44.56 7.58
N THR A 79 5.57 45.78 8.05
CA THR A 79 4.78 46.86 7.43
C THR A 79 5.64 48.05 7.01
N GLY A 80 6.87 48.14 7.53
CA GLY A 80 7.83 49.22 7.26
C GLY A 80 9.18 48.71 6.76
N ASP A 81 10.10 49.65 6.51
CA ASP A 81 11.47 49.36 6.12
C ASP A 81 12.30 48.87 7.31
N LEU A 82 12.93 47.70 7.16
CA LEU A 82 13.78 47.07 8.18
C LEU A 82 15.29 47.27 7.90
N THR A 83 15.66 47.95 6.82
CA THR A 83 17.07 48.06 6.35
C THR A 83 17.99 48.63 7.43
N HIS A 84 17.51 49.62 8.18
CA HIS A 84 18.27 50.27 9.26
C HIS A 84 18.44 49.43 10.52
N LEU A 85 17.72 48.31 10.62
CA LEU A 85 17.74 47.40 11.76
C LEU A 85 18.65 46.18 11.52
N ALA A 86 19.33 46.10 10.38
CA ALA A 86 20.35 45.09 10.13
C ALA A 86 21.38 45.10 11.26
N ASP A 87 21.58 43.95 11.91
CA ASP A 87 22.53 43.76 13.01
C ASP A 87 22.24 44.60 14.27
N SER A 88 21.04 45.20 14.36
CA SER A 88 20.54 45.80 15.59
C SER A 88 20.21 44.71 16.64
N PRO A 89 20.15 45.06 17.94
CA PRO A 89 19.68 44.14 18.97
C PRO A 89 18.30 43.56 18.63
N PRO A 90 17.97 42.32 19.06
CA PRO A 90 16.70 41.69 18.73
C PRO A 90 15.51 42.52 19.21
N LEU A 91 14.50 42.67 18.35
CA LEU A 91 13.29 43.42 18.63
C LEU A 91 12.35 42.54 19.44
N THR A 92 11.73 43.05 20.49
CA THR A 92 10.74 42.27 21.25
C THR A 92 9.34 42.77 20.92
N LEU A 93 8.51 41.89 20.41
CA LEU A 93 7.08 42.09 20.17
C LEU A 93 6.27 41.28 21.20
N VAL A 94 5.09 41.78 21.58
CA VAL A 94 4.16 41.02 22.41
C VAL A 94 2.90 40.78 21.61
N VAL A 95 2.66 39.52 21.28
CA VAL A 95 1.45 39.08 20.58
C VAL A 95 0.43 38.64 21.61
N LYS A 96 -0.77 39.18 21.51
CA LYS A 96 -1.93 38.80 22.30
C LYS A 96 -2.78 37.81 21.51
N GLU A 97 -3.01 36.65 22.11
CA GLU A 97 -3.90 35.60 21.62
C GLU A 97 -5.21 35.66 22.42
N ASP A 98 -6.29 36.04 21.74
CA ASP A 98 -7.63 36.13 22.33
C ASP A 98 -8.42 34.83 22.03
N SER A 99 -8.71 34.07 23.09
CA SER A 99 -9.50 32.84 23.05
C SER A 99 -10.77 32.96 23.89
N MET A 100 -11.71 32.04 23.69
CA MET A 100 -12.88 31.90 24.59
C MET A 100 -12.49 31.62 26.04
N ASN A 101 -11.30 31.06 26.27
CA ASN A 101 -10.79 30.73 27.60
C ASN A 101 -9.92 31.84 28.24
N GLY A 102 -9.85 33.02 27.61
CA GLY A 102 -9.07 34.16 28.10
C GLY A 102 -8.00 34.61 27.11
N THR A 103 -7.24 35.61 27.53
CA THR A 103 -6.21 36.27 26.73
C THR A 103 -4.83 35.78 27.17
N LYS A 104 -4.00 35.34 26.23
CA LYS A 104 -2.61 34.96 26.50
C LYS A 104 -1.66 35.92 25.79
N GLU A 105 -0.56 36.25 26.45
CA GLU A 105 0.51 37.05 25.85
C GLU A 105 1.69 36.14 25.52
N GLN A 106 2.21 36.30 24.31
CA GLN A 106 3.32 35.55 23.76
C GLN A 106 4.40 36.55 23.34
N MET A 107 5.58 36.44 23.95
CA MET A 107 6.73 37.24 23.52
C MET A 107 7.29 36.68 22.22
N VAL A 108 7.47 37.55 21.22
CA VAL A 108 8.08 37.22 19.94
C VAL A 108 9.33 38.09 19.78
N VAL A 109 10.50 37.46 19.77
CA VAL A 109 11.79 38.13 19.55
C VAL A 109 12.15 38.04 18.08
N VAL A 110 12.27 39.17 17.42
CA VAL A 110 12.55 39.30 15.99
C VAL A 110 14.01 39.74 15.79
N HIS A 111 14.78 38.89 15.13
CA HIS A 111 16.15 39.17 14.70
C HIS A 111 16.12 39.70 13.27
N VAL A 112 16.62 40.92 13.06
CA VAL A 112 16.74 41.50 11.71
C VAL A 112 18.17 41.28 11.22
N VAL A 113 18.32 40.44 10.20
CA VAL A 113 19.63 39.91 9.77
C VAL A 113 19.91 40.18 8.29
N ASP A 114 21.17 40.11 7.87
CA ASP A 114 21.51 40.06 6.45
C ASP A 114 20.89 38.81 5.81
N ARG A 115 20.30 38.95 4.62
CA ARG A 115 19.68 37.83 3.90
C ARG A 115 20.67 36.67 3.66
N ASN A 116 21.95 36.97 3.45
CA ASN A 116 22.98 35.96 3.24
C ASN A 116 23.42 35.25 4.53
N ARG A 117 23.01 35.75 5.69
CA ARG A 117 23.22 35.15 7.01
C ARG A 117 22.01 34.32 7.47
N LEU A 118 20.91 34.32 6.71
CA LEU A 118 19.79 33.41 6.94
C LEU A 118 20.20 31.96 6.70
N VAL A 119 19.62 31.04 7.47
CA VAL A 119 19.84 29.62 7.27
C VAL A 119 19.21 29.25 5.94
N ARG A 120 19.98 28.57 5.08
CA ARG A 120 19.51 28.04 3.81
C ARG A 120 20.25 26.77 3.46
N PHE A 121 19.55 25.79 2.91
CA PHE A 121 20.19 24.67 2.27
C PHE A 121 20.81 25.09 0.94
N THR A 122 21.85 24.39 0.49
CA THR A 122 22.42 24.63 -0.84
C THR A 122 21.49 24.20 -1.98
N GLN A 123 20.53 23.32 -1.68
CA GLN A 123 19.49 22.82 -2.57
C GLN A 123 18.21 22.64 -1.77
N ASP A 124 17.06 22.77 -2.43
CA ASP A 124 15.74 22.56 -1.78
C ASP A 124 15.41 21.07 -1.61
N ALA A 125 16.06 20.20 -2.41
CA ALA A 125 15.87 18.76 -2.42
C ALA A 125 17.19 18.02 -2.65
N TYR A 126 17.36 16.89 -1.95
CA TYR A 126 18.49 15.99 -2.08
C TYR A 126 18.00 14.56 -2.31
N SER A 127 18.79 13.76 -3.02
CA SER A 127 18.50 12.35 -3.26
C SER A 127 19.71 11.51 -2.90
N GLY A 128 19.48 10.39 -2.22
CA GLY A 128 20.51 9.41 -1.94
C GLY A 128 20.00 7.99 -2.04
N SER A 129 20.92 7.03 -1.99
CA SER A 129 20.57 5.63 -1.94
C SER A 129 21.49 4.83 -1.03
N VAL A 130 21.01 3.65 -0.64
CA VAL A 130 21.74 2.67 0.16
C VAL A 130 21.21 1.30 -0.19
N TYR A 131 22.08 0.30 -0.31
CA TYR A 131 21.62 -1.08 -0.44
C TYR A 131 20.92 -1.53 0.83
N GLU A 132 19.88 -2.34 0.67
CA GLU A 132 19.28 -3.04 1.81
C GLU A 132 20.27 -4.00 2.47
N ASN A 133 19.91 -4.51 3.66
CA ASN A 133 20.73 -5.43 4.43
C ASN A 133 22.12 -4.92 4.86
N GLU A 134 22.49 -3.68 4.49
CA GLU A 134 23.69 -3.03 4.97
C GLU A 134 23.64 -2.85 6.51
N PRO A 135 24.79 -2.97 7.21
CA PRO A 135 24.82 -2.89 8.65
C PRO A 135 24.40 -1.51 9.15
N VAL A 136 23.94 -1.45 10.40
CA VAL A 136 23.61 -0.19 11.07
C VAL A 136 24.82 0.75 11.05
N GLY A 137 24.57 2.01 10.71
CA GLY A 137 25.58 3.05 10.65
C GLY A 137 26.16 3.27 9.25
N THR A 138 25.62 2.60 8.23
CA THR A 138 26.01 2.78 6.83
C THR A 138 25.62 4.17 6.33
N VAL A 139 26.57 4.87 5.71
CA VAL A 139 26.38 6.23 5.20
C VAL A 139 25.57 6.17 3.90
N ILE A 140 24.60 7.07 3.75
CA ILE A 140 23.77 7.16 2.55
C ILE A 140 24.58 7.81 1.42
N GLU A 141 24.68 7.13 0.28
CA GLU A 141 25.38 7.64 -0.89
C GLU A 141 24.58 8.77 -1.56
N GLY A 142 25.26 9.76 -2.14
CA GLY A 142 24.63 10.92 -2.80
C GLY A 142 24.22 12.07 -1.87
N LEU A 143 24.26 11.86 -0.55
CA LEU A 143 24.00 12.90 0.46
C LEU A 143 25.29 13.55 1.02
N ASP A 144 26.44 13.32 0.40
CA ASP A 144 27.75 13.88 0.79
C ASP A 144 27.81 15.41 0.70
N ARG A 145 26.91 16.01 -0.08
CA ARG A 145 26.76 17.46 -0.27
C ARG A 145 25.65 18.08 0.57
N LEU A 146 24.99 17.31 1.44
CA LEU A 146 23.91 17.81 2.27
C LEU A 146 24.46 18.85 3.26
N PHE A 147 24.14 20.10 2.97
CA PHE A 147 24.76 21.23 3.64
C PHE A 147 23.82 22.43 3.64
N ALA A 148 23.82 23.15 4.76
CA ALA A 148 23.14 24.41 4.91
C ALA A 148 24.12 25.48 5.38
N THR A 149 23.99 26.69 4.82
CA THR A 149 24.79 27.85 5.21
C THR A 149 24.03 28.64 6.25
N SER A 150 24.74 29.13 7.26
CA SER A 150 24.28 30.10 8.25
C SER A 150 25.30 31.24 8.39
N ASP A 151 25.03 32.14 9.33
CA ASP A 151 26.05 33.03 9.88
C ASP A 151 27.32 32.24 10.32
N PRO A 152 28.54 32.68 9.93
CA PRO A 152 29.81 32.02 10.26
C PRO A 152 30.10 31.81 11.76
N HIS A 153 29.35 32.43 12.66
CA HIS A 153 29.61 32.39 14.11
C HIS A 153 28.63 31.54 14.91
N HIS A 154 27.62 30.95 14.27
CA HIS A 154 26.64 30.14 14.98
C HIS A 154 26.71 28.66 14.61
N PRO A 155 26.69 27.75 15.60
CA PRO A 155 26.53 26.33 15.31
C PRO A 155 25.14 26.10 14.69
N MET A 156 25.06 25.11 13.81
CA MET A 156 23.79 24.65 13.27
C MET A 156 23.43 23.32 13.91
N VAL A 157 22.14 23.09 14.12
CA VAL A 157 21.59 21.81 14.55
C VAL A 157 20.70 21.29 13.43
N TYR A 158 20.84 20.01 13.10
CA TYR A 158 20.05 19.37 12.07
C TYR A 158 19.11 18.34 12.69
N THR A 159 17.84 18.36 12.28
CA THR A 159 16.82 17.44 12.77
C THR A 159 15.93 16.94 11.64
N PHE A 160 15.38 15.74 11.79
CA PHE A 160 14.30 15.27 10.92
C PHE A 160 12.97 15.83 11.44
N VAL A 161 12.20 16.46 10.56
CA VAL A 161 10.88 17.03 10.87
C VAL A 161 9.77 16.00 10.62
N SER A 162 9.90 15.23 9.55
CA SER A 162 8.93 14.19 9.15
C SER A 162 9.57 13.15 8.23
N GLY A 163 8.90 12.00 8.05
CA GLY A 163 9.29 10.93 7.13
C GLY A 163 10.28 9.92 7.71
N ASN A 164 10.90 10.22 8.87
CA ASN A 164 11.82 9.32 9.56
C ASN A 164 11.07 8.45 10.59
N GLU A 165 9.91 7.91 10.21
CA GLU A 165 9.14 7.04 11.11
C GLU A 165 9.94 5.78 11.46
N GLY A 166 9.90 5.38 12.73
CA GLY A 166 10.69 4.24 13.22
C GLY A 166 12.18 4.53 13.42
N ASP A 167 12.62 5.79 13.34
CA ASP A 167 14.00 6.23 13.56
C ASP A 167 15.00 5.48 12.66
N ALA A 168 14.64 5.34 11.38
CA ALA A 168 15.40 4.57 10.39
C ALA A 168 16.77 5.20 10.04
N PHE A 169 16.87 6.54 10.15
CA PHE A 169 18.08 7.29 9.84
C PHE A 169 18.53 8.16 11.01
N SER A 170 19.84 8.39 11.09
CA SER A 170 20.45 9.32 12.04
C SER A 170 21.37 10.31 11.33
N ILE A 171 21.47 11.51 11.88
CA ILE A 171 22.35 12.57 11.38
C ILE A 171 23.66 12.53 12.18
N VAL A 172 24.78 12.54 11.46
CA VAL A 172 26.11 12.68 12.04
C VAL A 172 26.67 14.03 11.64
N GLN A 173 26.81 14.89 12.65
CA GLN A 173 27.40 16.21 12.47
C GLN A 173 28.88 16.17 12.90
N PRO A 174 29.80 16.66 12.05
CA PRO A 174 31.20 16.82 12.45
C PRO A 174 31.31 17.74 13.67
N VAL A 175 32.23 17.43 14.59
CA VAL A 175 32.45 18.19 15.85
C VAL A 175 33.01 19.61 15.60
N THR A 176 33.36 19.93 14.36
CA THR A 176 33.76 21.28 13.98
C THR A 176 32.52 22.16 13.87
N ASN A 177 32.38 23.15 14.76
CA ASN A 177 31.30 24.15 14.81
C ASN A 177 31.28 25.12 13.61
N LEU A 178 31.68 24.67 12.44
CA LEU A 178 31.80 25.44 11.22
C LEU A 178 31.11 24.67 10.12
N SER A 179 30.27 25.37 9.37
CA SER A 179 29.71 25.10 8.04
C SER A 179 30.28 23.91 7.24
N THR A 180 30.17 22.68 7.75
CA THR A 180 30.57 21.44 7.07
C THR A 180 29.35 20.65 6.64
N PRO A 181 29.42 19.93 5.51
CA PRO A 181 28.38 18.96 5.15
C PRO A 181 28.12 17.98 6.31
N ILE A 182 26.85 17.63 6.48
CA ILE A 182 26.44 16.59 7.42
C ILE A 182 26.36 15.25 6.71
N LEU A 183 26.49 14.16 7.48
CA LEU A 183 26.29 12.82 6.98
C LEU A 183 24.96 12.27 7.50
N VAL A 184 24.23 11.60 6.63
CA VAL A 184 23.08 10.78 7.02
C VAL A 184 23.51 9.33 6.96
N ARG A 185 23.13 8.55 7.97
CA ARG A 185 23.43 7.11 8.03
C ARG A 185 22.21 6.32 8.49
N THR A 186 22.19 5.04 8.15
CA THR A 186 21.19 4.10 8.66
C THR A 186 21.33 3.93 10.17
N ASN A 187 20.20 3.82 10.86
CA ASN A 187 20.11 3.56 12.30
C ASN A 187 19.48 2.18 12.60
N LYS A 188 18.92 1.55 11.56
CA LYS A 188 18.52 0.14 11.54
C LYS A 188 18.98 -0.51 10.23
N VAL A 189 18.94 -1.83 10.17
CA VAL A 189 19.07 -2.55 8.89
C VAL A 189 17.79 -2.29 8.09
N LEU A 190 17.94 -1.84 6.84
CA LEU A 190 16.81 -1.57 5.95
C LEU A 190 16.49 -2.81 5.12
N ASP A 191 15.22 -2.96 4.79
CA ASP A 191 14.63 -4.02 3.98
C ASP A 191 13.76 -3.34 2.93
N ARG A 192 14.08 -3.55 1.65
CA ARG A 192 13.39 -2.89 0.54
C ARG A 192 11.96 -3.41 0.41
N GLU A 193 11.72 -4.69 0.70
CA GLU A 193 10.39 -5.29 0.69
C GLU A 193 9.48 -4.72 1.80
N GLU A 194 10.07 -4.22 2.89
CA GLU A 194 9.35 -3.45 3.92
C GLU A 194 9.05 -2.03 3.42
N GLN A 195 10.07 -1.31 2.94
CA GLN A 195 9.91 0.06 2.46
C GLN A 195 11.04 0.47 1.49
N GLU A 196 10.69 0.65 0.21
CA GLU A 196 11.62 0.98 -0.87
C GLU A 196 12.10 2.44 -0.86
N VAL A 197 11.24 3.38 -0.44
CA VAL A 197 11.53 4.82 -0.51
C VAL A 197 11.18 5.53 0.80
N TYR A 198 12.06 6.42 1.22
CA TYR A 198 11.89 7.29 2.37
C TYR A 198 11.91 8.75 1.92
N ASP A 199 10.77 9.43 2.00
CA ASP A 199 10.65 10.86 1.76
C ASP A 199 10.68 11.61 3.09
N LEU A 200 11.84 12.20 3.39
CA LEU A 200 12.13 12.89 4.65
C LEU A 200 12.08 14.40 4.45
N VAL A 201 11.77 15.12 5.54
CA VAL A 201 12.03 16.56 5.65
C VAL A 201 13.10 16.76 6.70
N ILE A 202 14.21 17.38 6.31
CA ILE A 202 15.26 17.80 7.23
C ILE A 202 15.13 19.28 7.52
N ARG A 203 15.41 19.67 8.76
CA ARG A 203 15.53 21.06 9.18
C ARG A 203 16.93 21.35 9.66
N ALA A 204 17.44 22.49 9.21
CA ALA A 204 18.63 23.11 9.77
C ALA A 204 18.18 24.30 10.64
N THR A 205 18.68 24.39 11.87
CA THR A 205 18.32 25.44 12.83
C THR A 205 19.59 26.03 13.43
N ASP A 206 19.68 27.36 13.47
CA ASP A 206 20.71 28.08 14.23
C ASP A 206 20.42 27.94 15.75
N VAL A 207 21.44 27.85 16.61
CA VAL A 207 21.35 27.62 18.07
C VAL A 207 20.46 28.63 18.82
N GLU A 208 20.17 29.80 18.26
CA GLU A 208 19.18 30.72 18.85
C GLU A 208 17.71 30.39 18.49
N GLU A 209 17.45 29.29 17.76
CA GLU A 209 16.14 28.85 17.23
C GLU A 209 15.38 29.90 16.40
N ALA A 210 15.97 31.07 16.17
CA ALA A 210 15.37 32.17 15.45
C ALA A 210 15.36 31.94 13.93
N ASN A 211 16.22 31.05 13.43
CA ASN A 211 16.54 30.93 12.02
C ASN A 211 16.60 29.46 11.65
N SER A 212 15.72 29.03 10.75
CA SER A 212 15.69 27.65 10.27
C SER A 212 15.30 27.59 8.81
N ALA A 213 15.80 26.56 8.12
CA ALA A 213 15.33 26.19 6.78
C ALA A 213 15.03 24.70 6.74
N ASP A 214 14.15 24.33 5.83
CA ASP A 214 13.79 22.94 5.55
C ASP A 214 14.25 22.56 4.15
N ALA A 215 14.58 21.28 3.95
CA ALA A 215 14.81 20.68 2.65
C ALA A 215 14.23 19.26 2.61
N THR A 216 13.90 18.77 1.42
CA THR A 216 13.43 17.40 1.24
C THR A 216 14.59 16.46 0.95
N LEU A 217 14.54 15.25 1.53
CA LEU A 217 15.48 14.18 1.23
C LEU A 217 14.69 12.97 0.75
N THR A 218 15.00 12.46 -0.43
CA THR A 218 14.47 11.18 -0.91
C THR A 218 15.60 10.15 -0.84
N ILE A 219 15.42 9.13 0.00
CA ILE A 219 16.36 8.01 0.12
C ILE A 219 15.72 6.78 -0.50
N THR A 220 16.37 6.20 -1.50
CA THR A 220 15.97 4.95 -2.14
C THR A 220 16.76 3.79 -1.56
N VAL A 221 16.06 2.72 -1.18
CA VAL A 221 16.70 1.46 -0.78
C VAL A 221 16.93 0.62 -2.03
N ASP A 222 18.18 0.37 -2.36
CA ASP A 222 18.57 -0.39 -3.54
C ASP A 222 18.42 -1.90 -3.28
N ASN A 223 17.78 -2.58 -4.23
CA ASN A 223 17.45 -4.00 -4.17
C ASN A 223 18.69 -4.91 -4.22
N LEU A 224 18.74 -5.90 -3.34
CA LEU A 224 19.65 -7.03 -3.37
C LEU A 224 18.83 -8.31 -3.57
N ASN A 225 19.38 -9.29 -4.32
CA ASN A 225 18.72 -10.58 -4.48
C ASN A 225 18.85 -11.41 -3.19
N ASP A 226 17.99 -11.13 -2.21
CA ASP A 226 18.00 -11.72 -0.88
C ASP A 226 16.74 -12.55 -0.58
N ASN A 227 15.78 -12.61 -1.50
CA ASN A 227 14.65 -13.51 -1.48
C ASN A 227 14.76 -14.57 -2.58
N ALA A 228 14.13 -15.71 -2.36
CA ALA A 228 14.05 -16.78 -3.37
C ALA A 228 12.59 -16.94 -3.77
N PRO A 229 12.27 -17.39 -4.99
CA PRO A 229 10.87 -17.53 -5.37
C PRO A 229 10.15 -18.53 -4.48
N VAL A 230 9.02 -18.13 -3.91
CA VAL A 230 8.18 -18.94 -3.03
C VAL A 230 6.97 -19.46 -3.81
N PRO A 231 6.73 -20.78 -3.88
CA PRO A 231 5.55 -21.32 -4.56
C PRO A 231 4.26 -21.00 -3.79
N ASP A 232 3.18 -20.71 -4.50
CA ASP A 232 1.87 -20.37 -3.87
C ASP A 232 1.33 -21.53 -3.02
N ARG A 233 1.71 -22.77 -3.37
CA ARG A 233 1.36 -24.00 -2.65
C ARG A 233 2.55 -24.93 -2.57
N THR A 234 2.67 -25.66 -1.47
CA THR A 234 3.66 -26.72 -1.31
C THR A 234 3.25 -28.02 -2.01
N VAL A 235 1.96 -28.17 -2.31
CA VAL A 235 1.36 -29.31 -3.02
C VAL A 235 0.34 -28.82 -4.05
N TYR A 236 0.47 -29.30 -5.28
CA TYR A 236 -0.52 -29.14 -6.35
C TYR A 236 -1.09 -30.51 -6.73
N GLU A 237 -2.38 -30.56 -7.05
CA GLU A 237 -3.06 -31.79 -7.44
C GLU A 237 -3.86 -31.55 -8.71
N PHE A 238 -3.65 -32.41 -9.71
CA PHE A 238 -4.33 -32.39 -10.99
C PHE A 238 -4.93 -33.77 -11.28
N ARG A 239 -6.04 -33.78 -12.01
CA ARG A 239 -6.71 -34.99 -12.49
C ARG A 239 -6.86 -34.90 -13.99
N ILE A 240 -6.42 -35.93 -14.71
CA ILE A 240 -6.52 -36.00 -16.17
C ILE A 240 -7.08 -37.36 -16.59
N PRO A 241 -7.87 -37.42 -17.68
CA PRO A 241 -8.28 -38.69 -18.24
C PRO A 241 -7.08 -39.38 -18.91
N GLU A 242 -7.10 -40.71 -18.99
CA GLU A 242 -6.02 -41.51 -19.61
C GLU A 242 -5.84 -41.25 -21.11
N ASP A 243 -6.90 -40.80 -21.79
CA ASP A 243 -6.95 -40.51 -23.21
C ASP A 243 -6.66 -39.03 -23.54
N LEU A 244 -6.20 -38.24 -22.54
CA LEU A 244 -5.84 -36.84 -22.75
C LEU A 244 -4.81 -36.68 -23.88
N GLU A 245 -5.09 -35.79 -24.83
CA GLU A 245 -4.24 -35.58 -26.00
C GLU A 245 -2.84 -35.08 -25.59
N MET A 246 -1.80 -35.61 -26.27
CA MET A 246 -0.43 -35.15 -26.09
C MET A 246 -0.31 -33.64 -26.37
N TYR A 247 0.53 -32.96 -25.59
CA TYR A 247 0.72 -31.51 -25.54
C TYR A 247 -0.42 -30.72 -24.88
N SER A 248 -1.43 -31.40 -24.32
CA SER A 248 -2.42 -30.75 -23.46
C SER A 248 -1.80 -30.20 -22.18
N ILE A 249 -2.38 -29.11 -21.68
CA ILE A 249 -2.02 -28.51 -20.39
C ILE A 249 -2.70 -29.33 -19.29
N VAL A 250 -1.88 -29.94 -18.43
CA VAL A 250 -2.33 -30.70 -17.25
C VAL A 250 -2.75 -29.75 -16.13
N GLY A 251 -2.03 -28.64 -15.99
CA GLY A 251 -2.25 -27.68 -14.92
C GLY A 251 -1.18 -26.58 -14.91
N ASN A 252 -1.31 -25.65 -13.99
CA ASN A 252 -0.37 -24.55 -13.81
C ASN A 252 0.12 -24.48 -12.36
N VAL A 253 1.43 -24.30 -12.19
CA VAL A 253 2.03 -23.95 -10.91
C VAL A 253 2.48 -22.49 -10.93
N SER A 254 2.57 -21.88 -9.77
CA SER A 254 2.89 -20.46 -9.62
C SER A 254 3.77 -20.25 -8.39
N ALA A 255 4.63 -19.24 -8.49
CA ALA A 255 5.50 -18.77 -7.43
C ALA A 255 5.60 -17.25 -7.50
N PHE A 256 5.99 -16.66 -6.38
CA PHE A 256 6.20 -15.24 -6.20
C PHE A 256 7.61 -15.00 -5.66
N ASP A 257 8.32 -14.02 -6.22
CA ASP A 257 9.60 -13.55 -5.71
C ASP A 257 9.42 -12.15 -5.13
N ALA A 258 9.88 -11.94 -3.89
CA ALA A 258 9.65 -10.68 -3.18
C ALA A 258 10.53 -9.55 -3.73
N ASP A 259 11.67 -9.90 -4.34
CA ASP A 259 12.61 -8.95 -4.98
C ASP A 259 12.05 -8.41 -6.31
N GLY A 260 10.87 -8.89 -6.73
CA GLY A 260 10.22 -8.55 -7.99
C GLY A 260 10.76 -9.32 -9.20
N ASP A 261 11.67 -10.27 -8.97
CA ASP A 261 12.23 -11.14 -9.99
C ASP A 261 11.21 -12.10 -10.58
N ARG A 262 11.43 -12.52 -11.84
CA ARG A 262 10.52 -13.45 -12.53
C ARG A 262 10.88 -14.90 -12.20
N PRO A 263 9.98 -15.70 -11.60
CA PRO A 263 10.27 -17.09 -11.32
C PRO A 263 10.39 -17.93 -12.60
N VAL A 264 11.42 -18.76 -12.66
CA VAL A 264 11.65 -19.74 -13.71
C VAL A 264 11.45 -21.15 -13.15
N TYR A 265 10.54 -21.91 -13.76
CA TYR A 265 10.09 -23.21 -13.26
C TYR A 265 10.88 -24.36 -13.88
N HIS A 266 11.27 -25.33 -13.06
CA HIS A 266 11.98 -26.53 -13.50
C HIS A 266 11.46 -27.77 -12.79
N LEU A 267 11.34 -28.87 -13.52
CA LEU A 267 11.27 -30.18 -12.89
C LEU A 267 12.65 -30.50 -12.28
N VAL A 268 12.68 -30.93 -11.01
CA VAL A 268 13.91 -31.31 -10.32
C VAL A 268 14.62 -32.44 -11.06
N SER A 269 13.85 -33.36 -11.64
CA SER A 269 14.32 -34.40 -12.54
C SER A 269 13.46 -34.42 -13.79
N ARG A 270 14.07 -34.61 -14.97
CA ARG A 270 13.32 -34.81 -16.22
C ARG A 270 12.35 -35.97 -16.07
N HIS A 271 11.11 -35.79 -16.51
CA HIS A 271 10.08 -36.82 -16.47
C HIS A 271 9.74 -37.27 -17.90
N PRO A 272 9.55 -38.57 -18.16
CA PRO A 272 9.28 -39.07 -19.52
C PRO A 272 7.89 -38.69 -20.05
N VAL A 273 6.93 -38.44 -19.16
CA VAL A 273 5.52 -38.18 -19.50
C VAL A 273 5.12 -36.70 -19.36
N PHE A 274 5.87 -35.92 -18.58
CA PHE A 274 5.50 -34.54 -18.27
C PHE A 274 6.67 -33.59 -18.51
N ALA A 275 6.37 -32.41 -19.03
CA ALA A 275 7.30 -31.28 -19.11
C ALA A 275 6.70 -30.07 -18.40
N ILE A 276 7.55 -29.12 -17.99
CA ILE A 276 7.11 -27.83 -17.46
C ILE A 276 7.64 -26.72 -18.35
N ILE A 277 6.80 -25.73 -18.66
CA ILE A 277 7.20 -24.55 -19.42
C ILE A 277 7.88 -23.57 -18.44
N PRO A 278 9.18 -23.26 -18.60
CA PRO A 278 9.91 -22.53 -17.57
C PRO A 278 9.44 -21.11 -17.28
N LYS A 279 8.78 -20.44 -18.23
CA LYS A 279 8.31 -19.05 -18.07
C LYS A 279 6.87 -18.93 -17.56
N THR A 280 6.06 -19.98 -17.69
CA THR A 280 4.62 -19.91 -17.37
C THR A 280 4.23 -20.80 -16.20
N GLY A 281 5.01 -21.83 -15.87
CA GLY A 281 4.64 -22.82 -14.86
C GLY A 281 3.63 -23.86 -15.36
N GLN A 282 3.30 -23.85 -16.65
CA GLN A 282 2.36 -24.80 -17.24
C GLN A 282 3.01 -26.18 -17.35
N ILE A 283 2.28 -27.20 -16.88
CA ILE A 283 2.68 -28.60 -16.98
C ILE A 283 2.03 -29.18 -18.23
N LEU A 284 2.83 -29.70 -19.14
CA LEU A 284 2.40 -30.32 -20.38
C LEU A 284 2.51 -31.84 -20.30
N LEU A 285 1.53 -32.53 -20.86
CA LEU A 285 1.62 -33.94 -21.18
C LEU A 285 2.44 -34.14 -22.45
N ILE A 286 3.52 -34.94 -22.42
CA ILE A 286 4.43 -35.14 -23.58
C ILE A 286 4.53 -36.60 -24.03
N ALA A 287 3.85 -37.52 -23.33
CA ALA A 287 3.71 -38.92 -23.71
C ALA A 287 2.40 -39.48 -23.15
N THR A 288 1.97 -40.64 -23.64
CA THR A 288 0.76 -41.32 -23.14
C THR A 288 0.91 -41.69 -21.66
N PRO A 289 -0.04 -41.30 -20.79
CA PRO A 289 0.03 -41.61 -19.37
C PRO A 289 -0.56 -43.00 -19.05
N GLU A 290 0.08 -43.74 -18.13
CA GLU A 290 -0.51 -44.91 -17.48
C GLU A 290 -1.56 -44.50 -16.41
N LEU A 291 -2.55 -45.37 -16.16
CA LEU A 291 -3.55 -45.27 -15.08
C LEU A 291 -2.91 -45.39 -13.68
N LYS A 292 -2.28 -44.31 -13.22
CA LYS A 292 -1.69 -44.19 -11.89
C LYS A 292 -1.57 -42.73 -11.47
N THR A 293 -1.20 -42.49 -10.22
CA THR A 293 -0.83 -41.16 -9.74
C THR A 293 0.67 -40.93 -9.90
N TYR A 294 1.03 -39.87 -10.63
CA TYR A 294 2.41 -39.42 -10.76
C TYR A 294 2.73 -38.39 -9.68
N LYS A 295 3.95 -38.45 -9.16
CA LYS A 295 4.50 -37.42 -8.26
C LYS A 295 5.66 -36.73 -8.95
N LEU A 296 5.46 -35.47 -9.31
CA LEU A 296 6.50 -34.59 -9.84
C LEU A 296 7.08 -33.75 -8.71
N SER A 297 8.38 -33.48 -8.79
CA SER A 297 9.05 -32.52 -7.92
C SER A 297 9.48 -31.33 -8.76
N VAL A 298 8.97 -30.15 -8.42
CA VAL A 298 9.20 -28.89 -9.13
C VAL A 298 9.99 -27.96 -8.22
N ARG A 299 10.87 -27.14 -8.80
CA ARG A 299 11.54 -26.03 -8.12
C ARG A 299 11.47 -24.78 -8.97
N THR A 300 11.53 -23.63 -8.34
CA THR A 300 11.64 -22.32 -8.99
C THR A 300 12.99 -21.69 -8.73
N GLN A 301 13.43 -20.84 -9.64
CA GLN A 301 14.64 -20.02 -9.51
C GLN A 301 14.35 -18.62 -10.01
N ASP A 302 14.98 -17.61 -9.43
CA ASP A 302 14.89 -16.24 -9.93
C ASP A 302 15.73 -16.03 -11.21
N THR A 303 15.73 -14.80 -11.72
CA THR A 303 16.56 -14.37 -12.86
C THR A 303 17.79 -13.57 -12.47
N ALA A 304 17.98 -13.30 -11.19
CA ALA A 304 19.06 -12.48 -10.66
C ALA A 304 20.39 -13.23 -10.58
N LYS A 305 21.45 -12.50 -10.19
CA LYS A 305 22.82 -12.99 -10.11
C LYS A 305 23.45 -12.61 -8.77
N PRO A 306 23.89 -13.56 -7.94
CA PRO A 306 23.71 -15.02 -8.09
C PRO A 306 22.21 -15.41 -7.99
N PRO A 307 21.76 -16.46 -8.70
CA PRO A 307 20.37 -16.87 -8.62
C PRO A 307 20.08 -17.61 -7.32
N ARG A 308 18.90 -17.38 -6.76
CA ARG A 308 18.34 -18.12 -5.64
C ARG A 308 17.25 -19.07 -6.11
N VAL A 309 17.08 -20.15 -5.36
CA VAL A 309 16.21 -21.27 -5.71
C VAL A 309 15.27 -21.60 -4.57
N SER A 310 14.05 -21.96 -4.91
CA SER A 310 13.05 -22.41 -3.95
C SER A 310 13.40 -23.79 -3.40
N ALA A 311 12.84 -24.10 -2.23
CA ALA A 311 12.68 -25.50 -1.84
C ALA A 311 11.81 -26.24 -2.89
N PRO A 312 12.08 -27.53 -3.16
CA PRO A 312 11.27 -28.29 -4.10
C PRO A 312 9.87 -28.54 -3.53
N PHE A 313 8.85 -28.38 -4.37
CA PHE A 313 7.44 -28.64 -4.04
C PHE A 313 6.86 -29.78 -4.88
N SER A 314 5.76 -30.36 -4.42
CA SER A 314 5.18 -31.58 -5.01
C SER A 314 4.01 -31.26 -5.92
N VAL A 315 3.94 -31.94 -7.07
CA VAL A 315 2.77 -31.95 -7.94
C VAL A 315 2.29 -33.38 -8.14
N TYR A 316 1.05 -33.67 -7.79
CA TYR A 316 0.40 -34.94 -8.03
C TYR A 316 -0.49 -34.86 -9.26
N VAL A 317 -0.34 -35.81 -10.17
CA VAL A 317 -1.20 -35.95 -11.35
C VAL A 317 -1.85 -37.32 -11.30
N GLU A 318 -3.14 -37.37 -10.98
CA GLU A 318 -3.94 -38.59 -10.96
C GLU A 318 -4.57 -38.82 -12.34
N VAL A 319 -4.30 -39.99 -12.91
CA VAL A 319 -4.83 -40.40 -14.20
C VAL A 319 -5.99 -41.35 -13.98
N TYR A 320 -7.15 -41.04 -14.55
CA TYR A 320 -8.36 -41.85 -14.39
C TYR A 320 -8.86 -42.37 -15.75
N SER A 321 -9.54 -43.51 -15.73
CA SER A 321 -10.22 -44.06 -16.90
C SER A 321 -11.65 -43.50 -16.95
N GLU A 322 -12.09 -43.03 -18.11
CA GLU A 322 -13.50 -42.79 -18.40
C GLU A 322 -14.16 -44.12 -18.82
N GLU A 323 -14.23 -45.07 -17.90
CA GLU A 323 -14.93 -46.32 -18.20
C GLU A 323 -16.43 -46.03 -18.37
N LEU A 324 -16.93 -46.10 -19.61
CA LEU A 324 -18.35 -46.04 -19.92
C LEU A 324 -19.04 -47.17 -19.14
N LEU A 325 -19.84 -46.79 -18.14
CA LEU A 325 -20.68 -47.74 -17.41
C LEU A 325 -21.47 -48.58 -18.43
N PRO A 326 -21.46 -49.93 -18.33
CA PRO A 326 -22.35 -50.76 -19.12
C PRO A 326 -23.79 -50.29 -18.88
N GLU A 327 -24.59 -50.22 -19.95
CA GLU A 327 -26.04 -50.03 -19.82
C GLU A 327 -26.63 -51.25 -19.10
N GLU A 328 -26.64 -51.25 -17.76
CA GLU A 328 -27.33 -52.28 -17.00
C GLU A 328 -28.83 -51.97 -16.92
N GLU A 329 -29.59 -52.94 -17.41
CA GLU A 329 -31.03 -53.01 -17.43
C GLU A 329 -31.64 -52.68 -16.05
N THR A 330 -32.62 -51.81 -16.07
CA THR A 330 -33.43 -51.43 -14.91
C THR A 330 -34.16 -52.65 -14.34
N GLU A 331 -33.69 -53.19 -13.21
CA GLU A 331 -34.54 -53.92 -12.28
C GLU A 331 -34.81 -53.08 -11.02
N LEU A 332 -36.11 -52.87 -10.82
CA LEU A 332 -36.72 -51.98 -9.86
C LEU A 332 -36.61 -52.56 -8.45
N SER A 333 -35.69 -52.04 -7.62
CA SER A 333 -35.78 -52.20 -6.17
C SER A 333 -35.80 -50.82 -5.49
N ASN A 334 -36.96 -50.54 -4.89
CA ASN A 334 -37.22 -49.32 -4.14
C ASN A 334 -36.58 -49.44 -2.75
N GLU A 335 -35.36 -48.94 -2.59
CA GLU A 335 -34.81 -48.57 -1.29
C GLU A 335 -34.24 -47.14 -1.37
N ILE A 336 -34.98 -46.19 -0.79
CA ILE A 336 -34.61 -44.77 -0.78
C ILE A 336 -33.58 -44.55 0.33
N VAL A 337 -32.30 -44.69 -0.01
CA VAL A 337 -31.19 -44.16 0.79
C VAL A 337 -30.88 -42.75 0.27
N PRO A 338 -30.95 -41.68 1.09
CA PRO A 338 -30.68 -40.33 0.63
C PRO A 338 -29.17 -40.15 0.41
N VAL A 339 -28.71 -40.40 -0.82
CA VAL A 339 -27.33 -40.12 -1.26
C VAL A 339 -27.24 -38.64 -1.67
N ARG A 340 -26.36 -37.88 -1.01
CA ARG A 340 -26.00 -36.51 -1.40
C ARG A 340 -25.19 -36.52 -2.70
N GLN A 341 -25.80 -36.18 -3.83
CA GLN A 341 -25.09 -35.89 -5.08
C GLN A 341 -24.58 -34.44 -5.12
N LYS A 342 -23.28 -34.26 -5.39
CA LYS A 342 -22.65 -32.97 -5.67
C LYS A 342 -23.00 -32.51 -7.11
N ARG A 343 -23.87 -31.51 -7.24
CA ARG A 343 -24.31 -30.78 -8.45
C ARG A 343 -23.23 -29.78 -8.96
N SER A 344 -23.09 -29.65 -10.27
CA SER A 344 -22.14 -28.73 -10.93
C SER A 344 -22.74 -27.33 -11.15
N VAL A 345 -22.04 -26.26 -10.76
CA VAL A 345 -22.38 -24.86 -11.08
C VAL A 345 -21.62 -24.44 -12.34
N ARG A 346 -22.29 -23.78 -13.30
CA ARG A 346 -21.59 -23.18 -14.46
C ARG A 346 -20.88 -21.90 -14.01
N PRO A 347 -19.65 -21.61 -14.49
CA PRO A 347 -18.96 -20.36 -14.18
C PRO A 347 -19.82 -19.15 -14.54
N THR A 348 -19.82 -18.13 -13.69
CA THR A 348 -20.51 -16.86 -13.92
C THR A 348 -19.98 -16.21 -15.19
N LYS A 349 -20.86 -15.95 -16.18
CA LYS A 349 -20.49 -15.20 -17.38
C LYS A 349 -20.81 -13.73 -17.16
N SER A 350 -19.85 -12.86 -17.46
CA SER A 350 -20.01 -11.41 -17.46
C SER A 350 -20.04 -10.86 -18.87
N TYR A 351 -20.97 -9.93 -19.11
CA TYR A 351 -21.10 -9.22 -20.38
C TYR A 351 -20.92 -7.73 -20.14
N GLU A 352 -20.03 -7.10 -20.90
CA GLU A 352 -19.87 -5.65 -20.89
C GLU A 352 -20.80 -5.03 -21.93
N TYR A 353 -21.46 -3.92 -21.58
CA TYR A 353 -22.44 -3.26 -22.43
C TYR A 353 -22.21 -1.75 -22.49
N LYS A 354 -22.74 -1.10 -23.54
CA LYS A 354 -22.71 0.36 -23.70
C LYS A 354 -24.03 0.97 -23.22
N GLU A 355 -24.00 2.26 -22.88
CA GLU A 355 -25.18 2.98 -22.41
C GLU A 355 -26.37 2.92 -23.39
N THR A 356 -26.06 2.87 -24.69
CA THR A 356 -27.04 2.79 -25.77
C THR A 356 -27.69 1.42 -25.90
N ASP A 357 -27.13 0.37 -25.28
CA ASP A 357 -27.68 -0.98 -25.38
C ASP A 357 -28.99 -1.11 -24.62
N GLY A 358 -29.10 -0.48 -23.45
CA GLY A 358 -30.31 -0.47 -22.62
C GLY A 358 -31.42 0.48 -23.08
N SER A 359 -31.27 1.16 -24.22
CA SER A 359 -32.18 2.26 -24.61
C SER A 359 -33.51 1.81 -25.21
N LYS A 360 -33.59 0.57 -25.73
CA LYS A 360 -34.76 0.05 -26.46
C LYS A 360 -35.27 -1.26 -25.85
N PRO A 361 -36.50 -1.29 -25.29
CA PRO A 361 -37.15 -2.52 -24.87
C PRO A 361 -37.23 -3.54 -26.01
N GLY A 362 -36.99 -4.81 -25.70
CA GLY A 362 -37.00 -5.93 -26.63
C GLY A 362 -35.69 -6.14 -27.41
N LYS A 363 -34.68 -5.26 -27.28
CA LYS A 363 -33.37 -5.45 -27.92
C LYS A 363 -32.66 -6.65 -27.28
N VAL A 364 -32.22 -7.61 -28.10
CA VAL A 364 -31.36 -8.73 -27.68
C VAL A 364 -29.95 -8.22 -27.45
N MET A 365 -29.41 -8.52 -26.28
CA MET A 365 -28.09 -8.04 -25.83
C MET A 365 -27.02 -9.09 -26.09
N PHE A 366 -27.30 -10.31 -25.68
CA PHE A 366 -26.47 -11.48 -25.91
C PHE A 366 -27.32 -12.75 -25.72
N GLN A 367 -26.77 -13.87 -26.15
CA GLN A 367 -27.38 -15.18 -25.97
C GLN A 367 -26.53 -16.01 -25.00
N LEU A 368 -27.18 -16.76 -24.12
CA LEU A 368 -26.55 -17.70 -23.19
C LEU A 368 -26.02 -18.93 -23.94
N ASP A 369 -24.79 -19.33 -23.66
CA ASP A 369 -24.16 -20.47 -24.33
C ASP A 369 -24.86 -21.78 -23.94
N LYS A 370 -25.48 -22.43 -24.93
CA LYS A 370 -26.02 -23.79 -24.78
C LYS A 370 -24.88 -24.80 -24.81
N LYS A 371 -24.76 -25.64 -23.78
CA LYS A 371 -23.86 -26.81 -23.83
C LYS A 371 -24.50 -27.98 -24.58
N HIS A 372 -25.84 -28.03 -24.62
CA HIS A 372 -26.61 -29.03 -25.36
C HIS A 372 -27.74 -28.38 -26.17
N PRO A 373 -28.05 -28.83 -27.41
CA PRO A 373 -29.07 -28.22 -28.27
C PRO A 373 -30.48 -28.15 -27.66
N GLN A 374 -30.79 -29.08 -26.74
CA GLN A 374 -32.08 -29.21 -26.07
C GLN A 374 -32.19 -28.41 -24.76
N GLU A 375 -31.22 -27.56 -24.45
CA GLU A 375 -31.28 -26.67 -23.28
C GLU A 375 -32.32 -25.55 -23.46
N SER A 376 -33.10 -25.33 -22.42
CA SER A 376 -34.02 -24.20 -22.28
C SER A 376 -33.72 -23.39 -21.02
N TYR A 377 -33.98 -22.09 -21.10
CA TYR A 377 -33.67 -21.13 -20.03
C TYR A 377 -34.94 -20.55 -19.41
N LYS A 378 -34.91 -20.28 -18.11
CA LYS A 378 -36.01 -19.59 -17.42
C LYS A 378 -35.47 -18.67 -16.35
N MET A 379 -35.82 -17.39 -16.40
CA MET A 379 -35.39 -16.42 -15.40
C MET A 379 -35.95 -16.73 -14.00
N GLU A 380 -35.11 -16.59 -12.98
CA GLU A 380 -35.51 -16.70 -11.59
C GLU A 380 -35.90 -15.32 -11.04
N GLY A 381 -37.19 -15.17 -10.73
CA GLY A 381 -37.75 -13.94 -10.21
C GLY A 381 -37.91 -12.83 -11.26
N PRO A 382 -38.72 -11.80 -10.97
CA PRO A 382 -38.86 -10.65 -11.83
C PRO A 382 -37.67 -9.71 -11.66
N VAL A 383 -36.90 -9.51 -12.73
CA VAL A 383 -35.94 -8.39 -12.82
C VAL A 383 -36.57 -7.26 -13.62
N LYS A 384 -36.28 -6.03 -13.21
CA LYS A 384 -36.84 -4.82 -13.82
C LYS A 384 -36.29 -4.57 -15.23
N TRP A 385 -34.98 -4.72 -15.38
CA TRP A 385 -34.24 -4.21 -16.53
C TRP A 385 -34.04 -5.20 -17.67
N VAL A 386 -34.06 -6.50 -17.38
CA VAL A 386 -33.79 -7.55 -18.38
C VAL A 386 -34.75 -8.71 -18.23
N GLU A 387 -34.97 -9.43 -19.33
CA GLU A 387 -35.70 -10.69 -19.39
C GLU A 387 -34.93 -11.72 -20.21
N VAL A 388 -35.16 -13.01 -19.94
CA VAL A 388 -34.50 -14.12 -20.64
C VAL A 388 -35.56 -15.04 -21.22
N ASP A 389 -35.47 -15.32 -22.51
CA ASP A 389 -36.37 -16.26 -23.17
C ASP A 389 -35.90 -17.72 -23.05
N SER A 390 -36.76 -18.66 -23.44
CA SER A 390 -36.46 -20.10 -23.37
C SER A 390 -35.33 -20.54 -24.29
N SER A 391 -34.96 -19.72 -25.29
CA SER A 391 -33.84 -19.99 -26.18
C SER A 391 -32.50 -19.52 -25.60
N GLY A 392 -32.52 -18.67 -24.56
CA GLY A 392 -31.35 -18.13 -23.90
C GLY A 392 -31.02 -16.69 -24.31
N ASP A 393 -31.88 -16.02 -25.06
CA ASP A 393 -31.67 -14.62 -25.42
C ASP A 393 -31.99 -13.71 -24.24
N VAL A 394 -31.02 -12.88 -23.86
CA VAL A 394 -31.19 -11.85 -22.83
C VAL A 394 -31.60 -10.55 -23.52
N LYS A 395 -32.79 -10.05 -23.17
CA LYS A 395 -33.42 -8.88 -23.78
C LYS A 395 -33.62 -7.76 -22.77
N VAL A 396 -33.60 -6.52 -23.26
CA VAL A 396 -33.97 -5.35 -22.46
C VAL A 396 -35.48 -5.39 -22.18
N LYS A 397 -35.87 -5.38 -20.90
CA LYS A 397 -37.29 -5.39 -20.51
C LYS A 397 -37.84 -3.97 -20.35
N GLU A 398 -37.10 -3.13 -19.63
CA GLU A 398 -37.36 -1.70 -19.48
C GLU A 398 -36.11 -0.91 -19.86
N PRO A 399 -36.24 0.32 -20.40
CA PRO A 399 -35.08 1.15 -20.70
C PRO A 399 -34.25 1.38 -19.44
N TRP A 400 -32.95 1.16 -19.50
CA TRP A 400 -32.11 1.23 -18.30
C TRP A 400 -31.98 2.66 -17.78
N ASP A 401 -32.43 2.87 -16.53
CA ASP A 401 -32.21 4.11 -15.81
C ASP A 401 -30.91 3.99 -15.00
N TYR A 402 -29.85 4.62 -15.51
CA TYR A 402 -28.50 4.53 -14.95
C TYR A 402 -28.36 5.18 -13.57
N GLU A 403 -29.28 6.07 -13.18
CA GLU A 403 -29.30 6.66 -11.84
C GLU A 403 -29.94 5.72 -10.81
N GLN A 404 -30.76 4.77 -11.27
CA GLN A 404 -31.39 3.74 -10.42
C GLN A 404 -30.55 2.45 -10.31
N LEU A 405 -29.45 2.34 -11.05
CA LEU A 405 -28.49 1.25 -10.88
C LEU A 405 -27.60 1.51 -9.66
N GLY A 406 -27.15 0.44 -8.98
CA GLY A 406 -26.28 0.56 -7.80
C GLY A 406 -24.93 1.23 -8.13
N LYS A 407 -24.10 1.50 -7.11
CA LYS A 407 -22.79 2.18 -7.26
C LYS A 407 -21.87 1.54 -8.31
N GLU A 408 -21.97 0.22 -8.52
CA GLU A 408 -21.18 -0.54 -9.51
C GLU A 408 -21.79 -0.55 -10.92
N LYS A 409 -22.99 0.04 -11.09
CA LYS A 409 -23.77 0.07 -12.33
C LYS A 409 -23.95 -1.31 -12.96
N THR A 410 -24.27 -2.30 -12.15
CA THR A 410 -24.46 -3.70 -12.56
C THR A 410 -25.94 -4.11 -12.55
N ILE A 411 -26.29 -5.07 -13.41
CA ILE A 411 -27.59 -5.74 -13.40
C ILE A 411 -27.32 -7.22 -13.16
N ASP A 412 -27.70 -7.69 -11.97
CA ASP A 412 -27.52 -9.09 -11.59
C ASP A 412 -28.84 -9.84 -11.74
N PHE A 413 -28.79 -11.00 -12.40
CA PHE A 413 -29.96 -11.85 -12.56
C PHE A 413 -29.59 -13.32 -12.65
N TRP A 414 -30.61 -14.14 -12.45
CA TRP A 414 -30.49 -15.57 -12.25
C TRP A 414 -31.32 -16.31 -13.29
N VAL A 415 -30.76 -17.40 -13.83
CA VAL A 415 -31.43 -18.19 -14.87
C VAL A 415 -31.34 -19.68 -14.55
N PHE A 416 -32.49 -20.35 -14.63
CA PHE A 416 -32.63 -21.79 -14.59
C PHE A 416 -32.34 -22.38 -15.97
N VAL A 417 -31.38 -23.31 -16.05
CA VAL A 417 -31.11 -24.09 -17.26
C VAL A 417 -31.77 -25.45 -17.11
N THR A 418 -32.66 -25.79 -18.04
CA THR A 418 -33.29 -27.10 -18.13
C THR A 418 -32.73 -27.83 -19.35
N GLY A 419 -31.95 -28.89 -19.13
CA GLY A 419 -31.42 -29.75 -20.19
C GLY A 419 -32.45 -30.79 -20.68
N PRO A 420 -32.09 -31.66 -21.64
CA PRO A 420 -33.00 -32.69 -22.12
C PRO A 420 -33.47 -33.62 -21.00
N ASN A 421 -34.79 -33.87 -20.99
CA ASN A 421 -35.46 -34.82 -20.10
C ASN A 421 -34.91 -36.22 -20.31
N ILE A 422 -34.03 -36.69 -19.43
CA ILE A 422 -33.96 -38.11 -19.11
C ILE A 422 -35.01 -38.32 -18.01
N ASN A 423 -36.17 -38.85 -18.40
CA ASN A 423 -37.29 -39.23 -17.52
C ASN A 423 -38.18 -38.10 -16.96
N GLY A 424 -38.96 -37.43 -17.82
CA GLY A 424 -40.36 -37.03 -17.57
C GLY A 424 -40.75 -36.26 -16.29
N LYS A 425 -39.82 -35.71 -15.51
CA LYS A 425 -40.10 -34.84 -14.36
C LYS A 425 -39.04 -33.74 -14.27
N SER A 426 -39.48 -32.50 -14.45
CA SER A 426 -38.69 -31.28 -14.24
C SER A 426 -38.14 -31.26 -12.81
N GLN A 427 -36.84 -31.52 -12.62
CA GLN A 427 -36.17 -31.35 -11.34
C GLN A 427 -35.06 -30.32 -11.42
N PRO A 428 -34.96 -29.45 -10.41
CA PRO A 428 -33.84 -28.53 -10.32
C PRO A 428 -32.74 -28.98 -9.34
N SER A 429 -31.51 -28.97 -9.84
CA SER A 429 -30.20 -29.09 -9.16
C SER A 429 -29.60 -27.85 -8.39
N CYS A 430 -30.14 -27.42 -7.25
CA CYS A 430 -29.50 -26.40 -6.36
C CYS A 430 -28.18 -26.88 -5.66
N ILE A 431 -27.05 -26.13 -5.64
CA ILE A 431 -25.91 -26.41 -4.72
C ILE A 431 -25.33 -25.20 -4.01
N THR A 432 -25.04 -25.42 -2.72
CA THR A 432 -24.44 -24.52 -1.72
C THR A 432 -22.91 -24.63 -1.65
N CYS A 433 -22.29 -23.48 -1.36
CA CYS A 433 -20.84 -23.27 -1.21
C CYS A 433 -20.26 -23.83 0.09
N GLN A 434 -18.95 -24.13 0.07
CA GLN A 434 -18.09 -24.17 1.26
C GLN A 434 -17.10 -23.00 1.14
N CYS A 435 -17.19 -22.04 2.06
CA CYS A 435 -16.28 -20.91 2.19
C CYS A 435 -14.97 -21.35 2.86
N PHE A 436 -13.83 -20.87 2.36
CA PHE A 436 -12.67 -20.57 3.21
C PHE A 436 -12.30 -19.08 3.04
N PRO A 437 -11.93 -18.41 4.12
CA PRO A 437 -11.72 -16.96 4.17
C PRO A 437 -10.32 -16.63 3.65
N ASN A 438 -10.22 -15.55 2.87
CA ASN A 438 -9.15 -14.56 2.94
C ASN A 438 -9.28 -13.58 1.77
N LEU A 439 -9.95 -12.46 2.01
CA LEU A 439 -9.49 -11.14 1.59
C LEU A 439 -10.32 -10.08 2.33
N SER A 440 -9.62 -9.40 3.22
CA SER A 440 -10.03 -8.37 4.15
C SER A 440 -10.26 -7.04 3.46
N ILE A 441 -11.43 -6.38 3.65
CA ILE A 441 -11.57 -4.93 3.91
C ILE A 441 -12.83 -4.67 4.77
N LEU A 442 -12.59 -4.19 6.01
CA LEU A 442 -13.40 -3.34 6.92
C LEU A 442 -14.94 -3.47 7.01
N GLY A 443 -15.40 -4.03 8.15
CA GLY A 443 -16.30 -3.36 9.09
C GLY A 443 -17.82 -3.48 8.90
N ALA A 444 -18.48 -4.39 9.65
CA ALA A 444 -19.72 -4.15 10.41
C ALA A 444 -20.18 -5.42 11.16
N LEU A 445 -20.55 -5.24 12.43
CA LEU A 445 -21.26 -6.19 13.31
C LEU A 445 -22.66 -6.53 12.80
N VAL A 446 -23.15 -7.77 12.98
CA VAL A 446 -24.48 -8.11 13.57
C VAL A 446 -24.50 -9.57 14.07
N GLU A 447 -25.20 -9.76 15.19
CA GLU A 447 -25.41 -10.92 16.06
C GLU A 447 -26.14 -12.16 15.49
N SER A 448 -26.08 -13.22 16.29
CA SER A 448 -26.67 -14.57 16.24
C SER A 448 -28.22 -14.68 16.23
N SER A 449 -28.78 -15.79 15.69
CA SER A 449 -29.53 -16.84 16.46
C SER A 449 -30.48 -17.74 15.62
N PHE A 450 -30.38 -19.06 15.84
CA PHE A 450 -31.36 -20.19 15.89
C PHE A 450 -32.59 -20.38 14.95
N PHE A 451 -32.66 -21.60 14.37
CA PHE A 451 -33.78 -22.55 14.03
C PHE A 451 -35.15 -22.00 13.51
N GLU A 452 -35.84 -22.55 12.51
CA GLU A 452 -36.45 -23.89 12.44
C GLU A 452 -37.11 -24.15 11.04
N ASP A 453 -37.49 -25.40 10.79
CA ASP A 453 -37.96 -26.02 9.54
C ASP A 453 -39.10 -25.30 8.77
N SER A 454 -38.99 -25.30 7.43
CA SER A 454 -40.15 -25.51 6.55
C SER A 454 -39.77 -25.92 5.12
N LEU A 455 -40.44 -26.96 4.63
CA LEU A 455 -40.35 -27.53 3.29
C LEU A 455 -40.87 -26.58 2.20
N CYS A 456 -40.11 -26.41 1.10
CA CYS A 456 -40.54 -26.68 -0.29
C CYS A 456 -39.72 -25.94 -1.37
N LYS A 457 -39.27 -26.72 -2.38
CA LYS A 457 -39.07 -26.38 -3.82
C LYS A 457 -38.36 -25.06 -4.18
N ALA A 458 -37.10 -25.14 -4.62
CA ALA A 458 -36.44 -24.06 -5.37
C ALA A 458 -35.69 -24.60 -6.61
N PRO A 459 -35.74 -23.92 -7.77
CA PRO A 459 -35.01 -24.34 -8.96
C PRO A 459 -33.49 -23.97 -8.98
N THR A 460 -32.71 -24.39 -9.98
CA THR A 460 -31.24 -24.21 -10.16
C THR A 460 -30.75 -22.87 -10.71
N SER A 461 -30.35 -21.93 -9.90
CA SER A 461 -29.88 -20.65 -10.43
C SER A 461 -28.48 -20.75 -11.03
N THR A 462 -28.33 -20.33 -12.29
CA THR A 462 -27.02 -20.00 -12.90
C THR A 462 -26.77 -18.51 -12.68
N PHE A 463 -25.60 -18.17 -12.17
CA PHE A 463 -25.19 -16.79 -11.91
C PHE A 463 -24.74 -16.14 -13.23
N CYS A 464 -25.31 -14.99 -13.60
CA CYS A 464 -24.77 -14.11 -14.62
C CYS A 464 -24.58 -12.73 -13.99
N LYS A 465 -23.34 -12.26 -13.91
CA LYS A 465 -22.99 -10.94 -13.35
C LYS A 465 -22.68 -10.02 -14.52
N ILE A 466 -23.54 -9.05 -14.82
CA ILE A 466 -23.21 -8.04 -15.83
C ILE A 466 -22.35 -6.96 -15.15
N VAL A 467 -21.07 -6.88 -15.52
CA VAL A 467 -20.10 -5.91 -14.96
C VAL A 467 -19.86 -4.81 -15.98
N SER A 468 -19.92 -3.54 -15.54
CA SER A 468 -19.54 -2.41 -16.38
C SER A 468 -18.03 -2.15 -16.28
N ASN A 469 -17.36 -2.00 -17.42
CA ASN A 469 -16.07 -1.33 -17.52
C ASN A 469 -16.26 -0.10 -18.41
N PHE A 470 -16.03 1.09 -17.85
CA PHE A 470 -16.14 2.34 -18.60
C PHE A 470 -14.94 2.50 -19.54
N CYS A 471 -15.20 2.50 -20.84
CA CYS A 471 -14.35 3.20 -21.81
C CYS A 471 -14.98 4.57 -22.07
N ILE A 472 -14.33 5.62 -21.57
CA ILE A 472 -14.65 7.01 -21.90
C ILE A 472 -14.30 7.22 -23.38
N GLY A 473 -15.28 7.63 -24.17
CA GLY A 473 -15.13 8.14 -25.52
C GLY A 473 -15.89 9.43 -25.65
#